data_AF-A0A3L7AH86-F1
#
_entry.id   AF-A0A3L7AH86-F1
#
_cell.length_a   1.000
_cell.length_b   1.000
_cell.length_c   1.000
_cell.angle_alpha   90.00
_cell.angle_beta   90.00
_cell.angle_gamma   90.00
#
_symmetry.space_group_name_H-M   'P 1'
#
loop_
_entity.id
_entity.type
_entity.pdbx_description
1 polymer ?
#
loop_
_entity_poly.entity_id
_entity_poly.type
_entity_poly.pdbx_seq_one_letter_code
_entity_poly.pdbx_strand_id
1 'polypeptide(L)' 'MSDSANRGWTAIIQYPGLKPIRFGTTLVRRDAPDQEVEAAIRADIVTSLPAGFTLLSMEPGAVFFVPEESP' A
#
# COMPACT_ATOMS: atom_id res chain seq x y z
N MET A 1 0.55 14.62 -22.23
CA MET A 1 0.93 14.17 -20.87
C MET A 1 -0.05 13.09 -20.49
N SER A 2 0.42 11.87 -20.22
CA SER A 2 -0.46 10.76 -19.84
C SER A 2 -1.11 11.10 -18.50
N ASP A 3 -2.40 11.37 -18.52
CA ASP A 3 -3.20 11.62 -17.32
C ASP A 3 -3.47 10.25 -16.69
N SER A 4 -2.53 9.76 -15.90
CA SER A 4 -2.72 8.51 -15.17
C SER A 4 -3.87 8.73 -14.19
N ALA A 5 -5.04 8.17 -14.52
CA ALA A 5 -6.28 8.28 -13.74
C ALA A 5 -6.12 7.84 -12.27
N ASN A 6 -5.06 7.09 -11.98
CA ASN A 6 -4.76 6.55 -10.66
C ASN A 6 -3.44 7.07 -10.11
N ARG A 7 -3.34 7.12 -8.78
CA ARG A 7 -2.12 7.32 -7.99
C ARG A 7 -1.87 6.10 -7.11
N GLY A 8 -0.59 5.74 -6.93
CA GLY A 8 -0.18 4.67 -6.03
C GLY A 8 -0.10 5.15 -4.59
N TRP A 9 -0.48 4.27 -3.68
CA TRP A 9 -0.26 4.40 -2.25
C TRP A 9 0.35 3.13 -1.68
N THR A 10 1.14 3.30 -0.62
CA THR A 10 1.68 2.21 0.18
C THR A 10 1.24 2.39 1.63
N ALA A 11 1.38 1.34 2.44
CA ALA A 11 1.02 1.38 3.84
C ALA A 11 2.10 0.75 4.71
N ILE A 12 2.27 1.27 5.93
CA ILE A 12 3.06 0.60 6.96
C ILE A 12 2.09 -0.12 7.89
N ILE A 13 2.26 -1.44 8.00
CA ILE A 13 1.46 -2.28 8.88
C ILE A 13 2.34 -2.98 9.90
N GLN A 14 1.76 -3.38 11.03
CA GLN A 14 2.46 -4.12 12.07
C GLN A 14 1.56 -5.21 12.67
N TYR A 15 2.09 -6.42 12.79
CA TYR A 15 1.51 -7.48 13.60
C TYR A 15 2.08 -7.45 15.02
N PRO A 16 1.33 -7.89 16.04
CA PRO A 16 1.82 -7.99 17.42
C PRO A 16 3.16 -8.75 17.50
N GLY A 17 4.16 -8.14 18.13
CA GLY A 17 5.48 -8.74 18.33
C GLY A 17 6.40 -8.76 17.10
N LEU A 18 5.94 -8.28 15.93
CA LEU A 18 6.76 -8.17 14.72
C LEU A 18 7.20 -6.72 14.45
N LYS A 19 8.27 -6.58 13.66
CA LYS A 19 8.68 -5.27 13.14
C LYS A 19 7.65 -4.76 12.12
N PRO A 20 7.42 -3.44 12.03
CA PRO A 20 6.61 -2.87 10.96
C PRO A 20 7.12 -3.26 9.57
N ILE A 21 6.20 -3.51 8.65
CA ILE A 21 6.50 -3.83 7.26
C ILE A 21 5.74 -2.90 6.33
N ARG A 22 6.33 -2.62 5.17
CA ARG A 22 5.66 -1.91 4.08
C ARG A 22 4.79 -2.90 3.31
N PHE A 23 3.49 -2.67 3.33
CA PHE A 23 2.54 -3.31 2.42
C PHE A 23 2.66 -2.67 1.02
N GLY A 24 2.33 -3.44 -0.02
CA GLY A 24 2.58 -3.12 -1.42
C GLY A 24 1.87 -1.87 -1.95
N THR A 25 1.67 -1.82 -3.27
CA THR A 25 1.06 -0.67 -3.93
C THR A 25 -0.43 -0.88 -4.13
N THR A 26 -1.26 -0.04 -3.51
CA THR A 26 -2.69 0.10 -3.81
C THR A 26 -2.89 1.25 -4.80
N LEU A 27 -3.59 0.98 -5.90
CA LEU A 27 -3.94 2.02 -6.88
C LEU A 27 -5.31 2.61 -6.55
N VAL A 28 -5.36 3.93 -6.41
CA VAL A 28 -6.59 4.68 -6.15
C VAL A 28 -6.76 5.80 -7.16
N ARG A 29 -7.99 6.30 -7.32
CA ARG A 29 -8.25 7.48 -8.17
C ARG A 29 -7.39 8.66 -7.72
N ARG A 30 -6.88 9.44 -8.68
CA ARG A 30 -5.93 10.54 -8.45
C ARG A 30 -6.39 11.56 -7.40
N ASP A 31 -7.68 11.86 -7.34
CA ASP A 31 -8.32 12.85 -6.46
C ASP A 31 -9.12 12.20 -5.31
N ALA A 32 -8.93 10.90 -5.07
CA ALA A 32 -9.63 10.20 -3.98
C ALA A 32 -9.31 10.86 -2.63
N PRO A 33 -10.32 11.21 -1.81
CA PRO A 33 -10.10 11.71 -0.45
C PRO A 33 -9.44 10.65 0.43
N ASP A 34 -8.76 11.08 1.49
CA ASP A 34 -7.96 10.20 2.36
C ASP A 34 -8.76 9.01 2.94
N GLN A 35 -10.06 9.20 3.20
CA GLN A 35 -10.94 8.12 3.67
C GLN A 35 -11.15 7.02 2.60
N GLU A 36 -11.29 7.41 1.32
CA GLU A 36 -11.37 6.45 0.21
C GLU A 36 -10.03 5.74 0.01
N VAL A 37 -8.91 6.46 0.19
CA VAL A 37 -7.56 5.89 0.15
C VAL A 37 -7.39 4.84 1.24
N GLU A 38 -7.76 5.16 2.49
CA GLU A 38 -7.66 4.22 3.61
C GLU A 38 -8.54 2.99 3.40
N ALA A 39 -9.78 3.18 2.93
CA ALA A 39 -10.70 2.08 2.66
C ALA A 39 -10.15 1.13 1.59
N ALA A 40 -9.59 1.66 0.49
CA ALA A 40 -8.98 0.86 -0.56
C ALA A 40 -7.76 0.07 -0.05
N ILE A 41 -6.85 0.75 0.69
CA ILE A 41 -5.68 0.11 1.27
C ILE A 41 -6.08 -1.01 2.23
N ARG A 42 -7.06 -0.77 3.11
CA ARG A 42 -7.55 -1.80 4.04
C ARG A 42 -8.15 -2.98 3.30
N ALA A 43 -8.95 -2.73 2.26
CA ALA A 43 -9.53 -3.77 1.42
C ALA A 43 -8.44 -4.66 0.80
N ASP A 44 -7.41 -4.05 0.20
CA ASP A 44 -6.29 -4.78 -0.40
C ASP A 44 -5.48 -5.58 0.62
N ILE A 45 -5.26 -5.02 1.83
CA ILE A 45 -4.53 -5.73 2.89
C ILE A 45 -5.31 -6.96 3.33
N VAL A 46 -6.61 -6.84 3.62
CA VAL A 46 -7.40 -7.98 4.12
C VAL A 46 -7.61 -9.09 3.08
N THR A 47 -7.50 -8.78 1.79
CA THR A 47 -7.52 -9.80 0.73
C THR A 47 -6.18 -10.53 0.57
N SER A 48 -5.08 -9.89 0.98
CA SER A 48 -3.72 -10.37 0.71
C SER A 48 -3.02 -10.95 1.94
N LEU A 49 -3.43 -10.53 3.13
CA LEU A 49 -2.76 -10.82 4.40
C LEU A 49 -3.77 -11.26 5.46
N PRO A 50 -3.34 -12.08 6.45
CA PRO A 50 -4.21 -12.49 7.55
C PRO A 50 -4.65 -11.30 8.43
N ALA A 51 -5.71 -11.50 9.19
CA ALA A 51 -6.17 -10.51 10.17
C ALA A 51 -5.17 -10.33 11.33
N GLY A 52 -5.36 -9.26 12.11
CA GLY A 52 -4.56 -8.99 13.32
C GLY A 52 -3.41 -8.02 13.13
N PHE A 53 -3.38 -7.29 12.01
CA PHE A 53 -2.45 -6.17 11.80
C PHE A 53 -3.03 -4.85 12.31
N THR A 54 -2.14 -3.92 12.64
CA THR A 54 -2.44 -2.49 12.83
C THR A 54 -1.90 -1.72 11.62
N LEU A 55 -2.72 -0.85 11.04
CA LEU A 55 -2.29 0.13 10.04
C LEU A 55 -1.65 1.32 10.77
N LEU A 56 -0.35 1.55 10.58
CA LEU A 56 0.42 2.60 11.26
C LEU A 56 0.46 3.90 10.46
N SER A 57 0.68 3.82 9.14
CA SER A 57 0.70 4.98 8.24
C SER A 57 0.31 4.60 6.81
N MET A 58 -0.10 5.61 6.04
CA MET A 58 -0.33 5.53 4.60
C MET A 58 0.60 6.55 3.92
N GLU A 59 1.31 6.14 2.88
CA GLU A 59 2.33 6.94 2.21
C GLU A 59 2.07 6.94 0.69
N PRO A 60 1.99 8.12 0.03
CA PRO A 60 1.95 8.18 -1.42
C PRO A 60 3.19 7.53 -2.03
N GLY A 61 3.01 6.68 -3.03
CA GLY A 61 4.13 6.01 -3.68
C GLY A 61 3.80 4.62 -4.21
N ALA A 62 4.83 3.90 -4.63
CA ALA A 62 4.71 2.53 -5.10
C ALA A 62 5.94 1.73 -4.70
N VAL A 63 5.72 0.46 -4.35
CA VAL A 63 6.76 -0.55 -4.22
C VAL A 63 7.01 -1.17 -5.59
N PHE A 64 8.27 -1.17 -6.02
CA PHE A 64 8.72 -1.86 -7.23
C PHE A 64 9.67 -2.99 -6.83
N PHE A 65 9.47 -4.17 -7.41
CA PHE A 65 10.43 -5.25 -7.32
C PHE A 65 11.46 -5.06 -8.42
N VAL A 66 12.70 -4.76 -8.04
CA VAL A 66 13.84 -4.72 -8.95
C VAL A 66 14.55 -6.06 -8.80
N PRO A 67 14.57 -6.92 -9.84
CA PRO A 67 15.36 -8.13 -9.82
C PRO A 67 16.83 -7.79 -9.56
N GLU A 68 17.56 -8.64 -8.83
CA GLU A 68 19.02 -8.54 -8.82
C GLU A 68 19.53 -8.70 -10.25
N GLU A 69 20.33 -7.75 -10.73
CA GLU A 69 21.08 -7.95 -11.97
C GLU A 69 21.92 -9.20 -11.78
N SER A 70 21.64 -10.24 -12.57
CA SER A 70 22.48 -11.44 -12.55
C SER A 70 23.88 -11.02 -12.99
N PRO A 71 24.94 -11.33 -12.20
CA PRO A 71 26.30 -10.92 -12.53
C PRO A 71 26.82 -11.52 -13.83
#